data_AF-G3MIZ9-F1
#
_entry.id   AF-G3MIZ9-F1
#
_cell.length_a   1.000
_cell.length_b   1.000
_cell.length_c   1.000
_cell.angle_alpha   90.00
_cell.angle_beta   90.00
_cell.angle_gamma   90.00
#
_symmetry.space_group_name_H-M   'P 1'
#
loop_
_entity.id
_entity.type
_entity.pdbx_description
1 polymer ?
#
loop_
_entity_poly.entity_id
_entity_poly.type
_entity_poly.pdbx_seq_one_letter_code
_entity_poly.pdbx_strand_id
1 'polypeptide(L)'
;RVEIRSKVKGKKCFRTKITDWDRFREIRGNRDLTEIGNIEDWCEAVKKDTRKTTKTLEGEKAPEIADARLLHMWEAKQDMERRLKRQGRNNKNLRRRLARHNKEIEDYAFKLCEQNWTNKCGDMERNMNLPQTWNILRHLIDPETSKTQARVKMAKVRHACEEQDDDIFMKKLVETYIGAPKLESFPTTREFQMRS
;
A
#
# COMPACT_ATOMS: atom_id res chain seq x y z
N ARG A 1 -16.50 -27.48 -25.67
CA ARG A 1 -15.72 -27.40 -24.42
C ARG A 1 -15.52 -25.92 -24.12
N VAL A 2 -16.30 -25.35 -23.18
CA VAL A 2 -16.38 -23.89 -22.97
C VAL A 2 -15.66 -23.53 -21.66
N GLU A 3 -14.63 -22.70 -21.76
CA GLU A 3 -13.89 -22.12 -20.64
C GLU A 3 -14.62 -20.88 -20.09
N ILE A 4 -14.97 -20.87 -18.81
CA ILE A 4 -15.45 -19.68 -18.12
C ILE A 4 -14.26 -19.01 -17.43
N ARG A 5 -13.72 -17.95 -18.06
CA ARG A 5 -12.72 -17.04 -17.46
C ARG A 5 -13.39 -16.11 -16.45
N SER A 6 -13.11 -16.27 -15.15
CA SER A 6 -13.48 -15.28 -14.14
C SER A 6 -12.52 -14.07 -14.20
N LYS A 7 -13.06 -12.89 -14.58
CA LYS A 7 -12.34 -11.61 -14.58
C LYS A 7 -12.26 -11.06 -13.15
N VAL A 8 -11.20 -11.38 -12.41
CA VAL A 8 -10.83 -10.62 -11.21
C VAL A 8 -10.18 -9.32 -11.68
N LYS A 9 -10.90 -8.19 -11.62
CA LYS A 9 -10.30 -6.86 -11.84
C LYS A 9 -9.30 -6.60 -10.70
N GLY A 10 -8.01 -6.75 -10.98
CA GLY A 10 -6.93 -6.33 -10.08
C GLY A 10 -7.09 -4.85 -9.72
N LYS A 11 -6.92 -4.51 -8.45
CA LYS A 11 -6.89 -3.12 -7.97
C LYS A 11 -5.82 -2.35 -8.75
N LYS A 12 -6.15 -1.16 -9.25
CA LYS A 12 -5.19 -0.29 -9.96
C LYS A 12 -4.07 0.12 -8.99
N CYS A 13 -2.89 -0.43 -9.21
CA CYS A 13 -1.64 0.07 -8.63
C CYS A 13 -1.42 1.50 -9.16
N PHE A 14 -1.52 2.50 -8.29
CA PHE A 14 -1.12 3.86 -8.64
C PHE A 14 0.40 3.92 -8.69
N ARG A 15 0.90 4.03 -9.91
CA ARG A 15 2.31 4.13 -10.25
C ARG A 15 2.75 5.59 -10.10
N THR A 16 3.23 5.97 -8.91
CA THR A 16 3.74 7.32 -8.68
C THR A 16 5.05 7.50 -9.44
N LYS A 17 5.05 8.52 -10.29
CA LYS A 17 6.17 8.88 -11.16
C LYS A 17 6.97 9.96 -10.45
N ILE A 18 8.22 9.66 -10.10
CA ILE A 18 9.15 10.65 -9.55
C ILE A 18 10.15 10.99 -10.64
N THR A 19 10.22 12.28 -10.96
CA THR A 19 11.17 12.84 -11.91
C THR A 19 12.45 13.21 -11.18
N ASP A 20 13.57 12.65 -11.61
CA ASP A 20 14.90 13.06 -11.18
C ASP A 20 15.26 14.39 -11.88
N TRP A 21 15.04 15.51 -11.17
CA TRP A 21 15.18 16.86 -11.72
C TRP A 21 16.63 17.27 -11.93
N ASP A 22 17.56 16.74 -11.15
CA ASP A 22 18.99 17.06 -11.31
C ASP A 22 19.54 16.36 -12.56
N ARG A 23 19.18 15.09 -12.78
CA ARG A 23 19.48 14.40 -14.04
C ARG A 23 18.81 15.05 -15.24
N PHE A 24 17.61 15.62 -15.08
CA PHE A 24 16.94 16.37 -16.14
C PHE A 24 17.71 17.64 -16.51
N ARG A 25 18.23 18.37 -15.52
CA ARG A 25 19.05 19.57 -15.72
C ARG A 25 20.38 19.25 -16.41
N GLU A 26 21.04 18.16 -16.06
CA GLU A 26 22.26 17.70 -16.75
C GLU A 26 22.02 17.38 -18.23
N ILE A 27 20.94 16.65 -18.54
CA ILE A 27 20.58 16.30 -19.94
C ILE A 27 20.29 17.55 -20.78
N ARG A 28 19.68 18.58 -20.17
CA ARG A 28 19.35 19.85 -20.82
C ARG A 28 20.56 20.79 -20.92
N GLY A 29 21.43 20.81 -19.91
CA GLY A 29 22.65 21.62 -19.90
C GLY A 29 23.67 21.20 -20.95
N ASN A 30 23.65 19.93 -21.36
CA ASN A 30 24.49 19.40 -22.43
C ASN A 30 23.90 19.56 -23.85
N ARG A 31 22.78 20.26 -24.03
CA ARG A 31 22.26 20.59 -25.37
C ARG A 31 22.70 21.99 -25.76
N ASP A 32 23.21 22.13 -26.98
CA ASP A 32 23.46 23.44 -27.58
C ASP A 32 22.16 24.24 -27.66
N LEU A 33 22.18 25.42 -27.03
CA LEU A 33 21.06 26.36 -26.95
C LEU A 33 20.77 26.94 -28.34
N THR A 34 20.02 26.19 -29.15
CA THR A 34 19.43 26.72 -30.38
C THR A 34 18.19 27.54 -30.04
N GLU A 35 18.00 28.66 -30.74
CA GLU A 35 16.84 29.54 -30.60
C GLU A 35 15.53 28.74 -30.77
N ILE A 36 14.55 29.00 -29.91
CA ILE A 36 13.29 28.26 -29.87
C ILE A 36 12.45 28.68 -31.08
N GLY A 37 12.64 28.01 -32.21
CA GLY A 37 11.90 28.30 -33.45
C GLY A 37 10.45 27.78 -33.44
N ASN A 38 10.21 26.62 -32.79
CA ASN A 38 8.88 26.02 -32.69
C ASN A 38 8.58 25.56 -31.25
N ILE A 39 7.51 26.11 -30.67
CA ILE A 39 7.08 25.85 -29.29
C ILE A 39 6.57 24.43 -29.12
N GLU A 40 5.93 23.85 -30.13
CA GLU A 40 5.37 22.50 -30.07
C GLU A 40 6.48 21.45 -30.05
N ASP A 41 7.45 21.58 -30.95
CA ASP A 41 8.63 20.72 -31.00
C ASP A 41 9.48 20.83 -29.73
N TRP A 42 9.61 22.05 -29.19
CA TRP A 42 10.29 22.29 -27.93
C TRP A 42 9.55 21.65 -26.74
N CYS A 43 8.21 21.76 -26.69
CA CYS A 43 7.39 21.11 -25.68
C CYS A 43 7.48 19.58 -25.77
N GLU A 44 7.53 19.01 -26.97
CA GLU A 44 7.73 17.58 -27.15
C GLU A 44 9.11 17.11 -26.69
N ALA A 45 10.16 17.89 -26.98
CA ALA A 45 11.50 17.63 -26.50
C ALA A 45 11.56 17.64 -24.96
N VAL A 46 10.93 18.63 -24.31
CA VAL A 46 10.81 18.69 -22.83
C VAL A 46 10.11 17.45 -22.29
N LYS A 47 8.93 17.12 -22.84
CA LYS A 47 8.16 15.95 -22.41
C LYS A 47 8.95 14.66 -22.56
N LYS A 48 9.75 14.52 -23.62
CA LYS A 48 10.61 13.36 -23.87
C LYS A 48 11.72 13.24 -22.83
N ASP A 49 12.34 14.35 -22.46
CA ASP A 49 13.42 14.38 -21.47
C ASP A 49 12.89 14.14 -20.06
N THR A 50 11.76 14.75 -19.70
CA THR A 50 11.05 14.48 -18.43
C THR A 50 10.70 12.99 -18.31
N ARG A 51 10.22 12.35 -19.37
CA ARG A 51 9.91 10.91 -19.37
C ARG A 51 11.14 10.03 -19.16
N LYS A 52 12.31 10.41 -19.70
CA LYS A 52 13.57 9.66 -19.55
C LYS A 52 14.12 9.71 -18.12
N THR A 53 13.85 10.78 -17.39
CA THR A 53 14.31 10.95 -15.99
C THR A 53 13.26 10.58 -14.96
N THR A 54 12.04 10.25 -15.41
CA THR A 54 10.96 9.78 -14.54
C THR A 54 11.12 8.30 -14.23
N LYS A 55 11.35 7.96 -12.96
CA LYS A 55 11.28 6.59 -12.46
C LYS A 55 9.88 6.33 -11.89
N THR A 56 9.37 5.13 -12.11
CA THR A 56 8.05 4.72 -11.59
C THR A 56 8.28 3.87 -10.35
N LEU A 57 7.81 4.34 -9.19
CA LEU A 57 7.83 3.56 -7.96
C LEU A 57 6.53 2.75 -7.88
N GLU A 58 6.64 1.45 -7.63
CA GLU A 58 5.48 0.58 -7.39
C GLU A 58 5.20 0.50 -5.88
N GLY A 59 4.01 0.92 -5.45
CA GLY A 59 3.54 0.76 -4.06
C GLY A 59 2.37 1.67 -3.70
N GLU A 60 1.30 1.09 -3.13
CA GLU A 60 0.06 1.77 -2.73
C GLU A 60 0.24 2.71 -1.51
N LYS A 61 1.45 2.78 -0.90
CA LYS A 61 1.77 3.59 0.29
C LYS A 61 3.26 3.97 0.43
N ALA A 62 3.83 4.72 -0.52
CA ALA A 62 5.07 5.47 -0.26
C ALA A 62 5.09 6.70 -1.20
N PRO A 63 5.11 7.96 -0.69
CA PRO A 63 5.80 8.44 0.51
C PRO A 63 4.95 9.43 1.37
N GLU A 64 3.98 8.95 2.16
CA GLU A 64 3.44 9.77 3.27
C GLU A 64 4.28 9.61 4.55
N ILE A 65 5.08 8.53 4.63
CA ILE A 65 5.77 8.10 5.86
C ILE A 65 7.23 8.58 5.91
N ALA A 66 7.87 8.75 4.75
CA ALA A 66 9.28 9.13 4.66
C ALA A 66 9.41 10.58 4.17
N ASP A 67 9.92 11.44 5.03
CA ASP A 67 10.23 12.83 4.70
C ASP A 67 11.53 12.94 3.89
N ALA A 68 11.77 14.11 3.30
CA ALA A 68 12.97 14.37 2.49
C ALA A 68 14.27 14.11 3.28
N ARG A 69 14.26 14.38 4.58
CA ARG A 69 15.41 14.16 5.46
C ARG A 69 15.73 12.67 5.63
N LEU A 70 14.76 11.82 5.91
CA LEU A 70 14.97 10.38 6.04
C LEU A 70 15.46 9.76 4.72
N LEU A 71 14.93 10.23 3.59
CA LEU A 71 15.40 9.83 2.26
C LEU A 71 16.88 10.16 2.05
N HIS A 72 17.29 11.39 2.35
CA HIS A 72 18.71 11.77 2.26
C HIS A 72 19.61 10.97 3.21
N MET A 73 19.14 10.63 4.42
CA MET A 73 19.90 9.78 5.33
C MET A 73 20.08 8.36 4.77
N TRP A 74 19.07 7.80 4.09
CA TRP A 74 19.19 6.51 3.40
C TRP A 74 20.11 6.56 2.19
N GLU A 75 20.08 7.62 1.40
CA GLU A 75 21.03 7.81 0.28
C GLU A 75 22.47 7.83 0.79
N ALA A 76 22.74 8.58 1.86
CA ALA A 76 24.05 8.63 2.50
C ALA A 76 24.49 7.26 3.05
N LYS A 77 23.55 6.47 3.61
CA LYS A 77 23.82 5.08 4.02
C LYS A 77 24.23 4.22 2.84
N GLN A 78 23.47 4.25 1.74
CA GLN A 78 23.76 3.47 0.54
C GLN A 78 25.13 3.83 -0.05
N ASP A 79 25.50 5.10 -0.04
CA ASP A 79 26.82 5.57 -0.44
C ASP A 79 27.93 4.98 0.43
N MET A 80 27.76 4.98 1.75
CA MET A 80 28.71 4.38 2.69
C MET A 80 28.83 2.87 2.51
N GLU A 81 27.72 2.16 2.28
CA GLU A 81 27.72 0.72 1.99
C GLU A 81 28.43 0.41 0.66
N ARG A 82 28.19 1.21 -0.38
CA ARG A 82 28.91 1.08 -1.67
C ARG A 82 30.42 1.30 -1.48
N ARG A 83 30.82 2.31 -0.70
CA ARG A 83 32.24 2.56 -0.37
C ARG A 83 32.84 1.41 0.44
N LEU A 84 32.11 0.85 1.40
CA LEU A 84 32.57 -0.28 2.21
C LEU A 84 32.75 -1.56 1.37
N LYS A 85 31.86 -1.80 0.42
CA LYS A 85 32.00 -2.90 -0.55
C LYS A 85 33.26 -2.74 -1.42
N ARG A 86 33.59 -1.51 -1.84
CA ARG A 86 34.78 -1.22 -2.67
C ARG A 86 36.10 -1.29 -1.88
N GLN A 87 36.14 -0.76 -0.67
CA GLN A 87 37.36 -0.69 0.16
C GLN A 87 37.63 -1.96 0.98
N GLY A 88 36.71 -2.94 0.94
CA GLY A 88 36.81 -4.20 1.65
C GLY A 88 36.36 -4.13 3.12
N ARG A 89 35.99 -5.30 3.67
CA ARG A 89 35.43 -5.47 5.03
C ARG A 89 36.36 -5.07 6.17
N ASN A 90 37.63 -4.79 5.88
CA ASN A 90 38.69 -4.49 6.86
C ASN A 90 38.70 -3.02 7.31
N ASN A 91 38.00 -2.11 6.62
CA ASN A 91 37.91 -0.72 7.05
C ASN A 91 37.00 -0.57 8.31
N LYS A 92 37.60 -0.74 9.49
CA LYS A 92 36.92 -0.67 10.79
C LYS A 92 36.31 0.72 11.05
N ASN A 93 36.93 1.79 10.56
CA ASN A 93 36.44 3.16 10.75
C ASN A 93 35.16 3.42 9.97
N LEU A 94 35.12 3.01 8.69
CA LEU A 94 33.93 3.15 7.86
C LEU A 94 32.76 2.31 8.40
N ARG A 95 33.03 1.11 8.92
CA ARG A 95 32.02 0.27 9.59
C ARG A 95 31.45 0.94 10.84
N ARG A 96 32.29 1.52 11.69
CA ARG A 96 31.83 2.27 12.88
C ARG A 96 30.99 3.48 12.49
N ARG A 97 31.39 4.20 11.45
CA ARG A 97 30.62 5.35 10.93
C ARG A 97 29.27 4.91 10.37
N LEU A 98 29.22 3.82 9.60
CA LEU A 98 27.97 3.25 9.09
C LEU A 98 27.05 2.80 10.22
N ALA A 99 27.58 2.15 11.26
CA ALA A 99 26.79 1.75 12.42
C ALA A 99 26.19 2.95 13.17
N ARG A 100 26.97 4.03 13.35
CA ARG A 100 26.48 5.28 13.93
C ARG A 100 25.38 5.92 13.09
N HIS A 101 25.59 5.99 11.78
CA HIS A 101 24.60 6.55 10.84
C HIS A 101 23.32 5.72 10.79
N ASN A 102 23.42 4.39 10.89
CA ASN A 102 22.25 3.52 11.04
C ASN A 102 21.47 3.84 12.32
N LYS A 103 22.16 4.02 13.44
CA LYS A 103 21.51 4.41 14.70
C LYS A 103 20.82 5.77 14.56
N GLU A 104 21.45 6.75 13.92
CA GLU A 104 20.84 8.05 13.65
C GLU A 104 19.60 7.95 12.75
N ILE A 105 19.62 7.06 11.74
CA ILE A 105 18.44 6.76 10.91
C ILE A 105 17.32 6.16 11.74
N GLU A 106 17.62 5.19 12.60
CA GLU A 106 16.64 4.53 13.47
C GLU A 106 16.02 5.52 14.45
N ASP A 107 16.85 6.31 15.14
CA ASP A 107 16.41 7.35 16.09
C ASP A 107 15.52 8.39 15.39
N TYR A 108 15.87 8.80 14.17
CA TYR A 108 15.08 9.75 13.39
C TYR A 108 13.77 9.14 12.90
N ALA A 109 13.80 7.92 12.37
CA ALA A 109 12.61 7.23 11.90
C ALA A 109 11.61 7.01 13.05
N PHE A 110 12.08 6.70 14.26
CA PHE A 110 11.23 6.58 15.44
C PHE A 110 10.52 7.89 15.77
N LYS A 111 11.27 9.01 15.82
CA LYS A 111 10.71 10.35 16.04
C LYS A 111 9.70 10.75 14.95
N LEU A 112 10.01 10.44 13.69
CA LEU A 112 9.13 10.72 12.57
C LEU A 112 7.83 9.90 12.66
N CYS A 113 7.92 8.63 13.06
CA CYS A 113 6.75 7.80 13.32
C CYS A 113 5.87 8.37 14.44
N GLU A 114 6.46 8.83 15.54
CA GLU A 114 5.75 9.47 16.64
C GLU A 114 5.03 10.75 16.20
N GLN A 115 5.70 11.60 15.41
CA GLN A 115 5.11 12.81 14.85
C GLN A 115 3.97 12.48 13.87
N ASN A 116 4.19 11.54 12.96
CA ASN A 116 3.18 11.10 12.01
C ASN A 116 1.96 10.51 12.71
N TRP A 117 2.17 9.77 13.81
CA TRP A 117 1.09 9.23 14.63
C TRP A 117 0.29 10.35 15.32
N THR A 118 0.97 11.31 15.94
CA THR A 118 0.33 12.47 16.58
C THR A 118 -0.51 13.27 15.58
N ASN A 119 0.03 13.53 14.39
CA ASN A 119 -0.69 14.19 13.31
C ASN A 119 -1.91 13.37 12.88
N LYS A 120 -1.76 12.05 12.77
CA LYS A 120 -2.87 11.16 12.41
C LYS A 120 -3.98 11.20 13.46
N CYS A 121 -3.64 11.25 14.75
CA CYS A 121 -4.61 11.42 15.83
C CYS A 121 -5.35 12.75 15.74
N GLY A 122 -4.64 13.86 15.47
CA GLY A 122 -5.27 15.17 15.26
C GLY A 122 -6.20 15.22 14.05
N ASP A 123 -5.82 14.57 12.95
CA ASP A 123 -6.68 14.43 11.76
C ASP A 123 -7.94 13.61 12.06
N MET A 124 -7.81 12.53 12.85
CA MET A 124 -8.94 11.71 13.28
C MET A 124 -9.90 12.46 14.19
N GLU A 125 -9.39 13.26 15.12
CA GLU A 125 -10.19 14.10 16.03
C GLU A 125 -11.06 15.08 15.23
N ARG A 126 -10.47 15.75 14.24
CA ARG A 126 -11.19 16.71 13.37
C ARG A 126 -12.16 16.04 12.39
N ASN A 127 -11.94 14.77 12.06
CA ASN A 127 -12.69 14.02 11.06
C ASN A 127 -13.35 12.75 11.61
N MET A 128 -13.92 12.84 12.81
CA MET A 128 -14.51 11.70 13.51
C MET A 128 -15.71 11.08 12.77
N ASN A 129 -16.38 11.85 11.93
CA ASN A 129 -17.52 11.38 11.13
C ASN A 129 -17.11 10.63 9.85
N LEU A 130 -15.81 10.57 9.51
CA LEU A 130 -15.36 9.87 8.32
C LEU A 130 -15.30 8.34 8.55
N PRO A 131 -15.80 7.53 7.61
CA PRO A 131 -15.67 6.08 7.66
C PRO A 131 -14.21 5.60 7.79
N GLN A 132 -13.26 6.37 7.26
CA GLN A 132 -11.83 6.06 7.35
C GLN A 132 -11.31 6.07 8.80
N THR A 133 -11.70 7.05 9.60
CA THR A 133 -11.33 7.17 11.02
C THR A 133 -11.86 5.98 11.81
N TRP A 134 -13.14 5.66 11.63
CA TRP A 134 -13.77 4.50 12.28
C TRP A 134 -13.16 3.16 11.87
N ASN A 135 -12.72 3.02 10.61
CA ASN A 135 -12.02 1.83 10.19
C ASN A 135 -10.66 1.67 10.89
N ILE A 136 -9.92 2.76 11.08
CA ILE A 136 -8.65 2.72 11.84
C ILE A 136 -8.93 2.36 13.30
N LEU A 137 -9.87 3.05 13.97
CA LEU A 137 -10.22 2.78 15.37
C LEU A 137 -10.71 1.34 15.59
N ARG A 138 -11.55 0.83 14.68
CA ARG A 138 -12.04 -0.56 14.74
C ARG A 138 -10.89 -1.55 14.65
N HIS A 139 -9.89 -1.29 13.80
CA HIS A 139 -8.69 -2.14 13.71
C HIS A 139 -7.76 -2.04 14.92
N LEU A 140 -7.80 -0.95 15.68
CA LEU A 140 -7.04 -0.80 16.93
C LEU A 140 -7.71 -1.53 18.10
N ILE A 141 -9.04 -1.52 18.16
CA ILE A 141 -9.82 -2.17 19.22
C ILE A 141 -9.88 -3.68 19.00
N ASP A 142 -10.10 -4.10 17.75
CA ASP A 142 -10.17 -5.50 17.39
C ASP A 142 -9.38 -5.77 16.09
N PRO A 143 -8.10 -6.18 16.22
CA PRO A 143 -7.29 -6.49 15.05
C PRO A 143 -7.78 -7.76 14.33
N GLU A 144 -8.56 -8.61 14.99
CA GLU A 144 -8.94 -9.96 14.57
C GLU A 144 -10.22 -10.02 13.71
N THR A 145 -11.06 -8.96 13.74
CA THR A 145 -12.29 -8.84 12.94
C THR A 145 -12.13 -8.01 11.67
N SER A 146 -10.91 -7.63 11.32
CA SER A 146 -10.64 -7.01 10.02
C SER A 146 -11.12 -7.89 8.86
N LYS A 147 -11.72 -7.30 7.82
CA LYS A 147 -12.10 -8.01 6.58
C LYS A 147 -10.93 -8.83 6.00
N THR A 148 -9.70 -8.35 6.17
CA THR A 148 -8.49 -9.07 5.76
C THR A 148 -8.21 -10.27 6.65
N GLN A 149 -8.32 -10.15 7.98
CA GLN A 149 -8.13 -11.26 8.91
C GLN A 149 -9.24 -12.29 8.81
N ALA A 150 -10.50 -11.87 8.61
CA ALA A 150 -11.61 -12.75 8.30
C ALA A 150 -11.32 -13.58 7.03
N ARG A 151 -10.79 -12.94 5.98
CA ARG A 151 -10.40 -13.65 4.74
C ARG A 151 -9.25 -14.63 4.95
N VAL A 152 -8.25 -14.30 5.78
CA VAL A 152 -7.15 -15.20 6.14
C VAL A 152 -7.66 -16.38 6.96
N LYS A 153 -8.53 -16.14 7.94
CA LYS A 153 -9.21 -17.19 8.73
C LYS A 153 -10.01 -18.12 7.81
N MET A 154 -10.81 -17.58 6.90
CA MET A 154 -11.55 -18.38 5.93
C MET A 154 -10.64 -19.18 4.99
N ALA A 155 -9.53 -18.59 4.54
CA ALA A 155 -8.55 -19.32 3.72
C ALA A 155 -7.90 -20.47 4.51
N LYS A 156 -7.54 -20.27 5.78
CA LYS A 156 -7.03 -21.33 6.66
C LYS A 156 -8.06 -22.44 6.87
N VAL A 157 -9.32 -22.08 7.12
CA VAL A 157 -10.43 -23.04 7.27
C VAL A 157 -10.63 -23.83 5.99
N ARG A 158 -10.57 -23.19 4.81
CA ARG A 158 -10.65 -23.88 3.52
C ARG A 158 -9.47 -24.83 3.29
N HIS A 159 -8.26 -24.44 3.68
CA HIS A 159 -7.08 -25.30 3.57
C HIS A 159 -7.05 -26.45 4.58
N ALA A 160 -7.73 -26.31 5.72
CA ALA A 160 -7.85 -27.36 6.73
C ALA A 160 -8.94 -28.40 6.39
N CYS A 161 -9.86 -28.09 5.47
CA CYS A 161 -10.81 -29.05 4.94
C CYS A 161 -10.13 -29.90 3.85
N GLU A 162 -10.08 -31.21 4.05
CA GLU A 162 -9.50 -32.18 3.10
C GLU A 162 -10.36 -32.38 1.84
N GLU A 163 -11.66 -32.07 1.92
CA GLU A 163 -12.61 -32.22 0.81
C GLU A 163 -12.47 -31.06 -0.20
N GLN A 164 -12.22 -31.42 -1.45
CA GLN A 164 -11.89 -30.49 -2.54
C GLN A 164 -13.12 -29.82 -3.18
N ASP A 165 -14.33 -30.25 -2.81
CA ASP A 165 -15.59 -29.83 -3.42
C ASP A 165 -16.21 -28.62 -2.68
N ASP A 166 -16.28 -27.49 -3.38
CA ASP A 166 -16.68 -26.20 -2.82
C ASP A 166 -18.14 -26.22 -2.30
N ASP A 167 -19.02 -27.03 -2.90
CA ASP A 167 -20.43 -27.11 -2.51
C ASP A 167 -20.64 -27.83 -1.16
N ILE A 168 -19.79 -28.83 -0.86
CA ILE A 168 -19.85 -29.59 0.40
C ILE A 168 -19.27 -28.74 1.54
N PHE A 169 -18.18 -28.01 1.26
CA PHE A 169 -17.59 -27.07 2.20
C PHE A 169 -18.58 -25.96 2.60
N MET A 170 -19.28 -25.37 1.62
CA MET A 170 -20.27 -24.33 1.88
C MET A 170 -21.46 -24.85 2.70
N LYS A 171 -21.94 -26.08 2.45
CA LYS A 171 -22.99 -26.71 3.25
C LYS A 171 -22.55 -26.93 4.70
N LYS A 172 -21.35 -27.48 4.93
CA LYS A 172 -20.77 -27.67 6.27
C LYS A 172 -20.62 -26.35 7.03
N LEU A 173 -20.22 -25.28 6.35
CA LEU A 173 -20.11 -23.95 6.97
C LEU A 173 -21.46 -23.38 7.40
N VAL A 174 -22.48 -23.48 6.55
CA VAL A 174 -23.85 -23.03 6.86
C VAL A 174 -24.41 -23.82 8.04
N GLU A 175 -24.22 -25.14 8.04
CA GLU A 175 -24.70 -26.02 9.11
C GLU A 175 -24.01 -25.74 10.45
N THR A 176 -22.70 -25.50 10.45
CA THR A 176 -21.91 -25.31 11.68
C THR A 176 -22.07 -23.92 12.30
N TYR A 177 -22.14 -22.86 11.49
CA TYR A 177 -22.08 -21.47 11.99
C TYR A 177 -23.39 -20.68 11.84
N ILE A 178 -24.26 -21.05 10.91
CA ILE A 178 -25.54 -20.36 10.68
C ILE A 178 -26.70 -21.19 11.26
N GLY A 179 -26.51 -22.51 11.41
CA GLY A 179 -27.59 -23.44 11.75
C GLY A 179 -28.57 -23.58 10.59
N ALA A 180 -29.37 -24.66 10.59
CA ALA A 180 -30.43 -24.81 9.60
C ALA A 180 -31.31 -23.56 9.62
N PRO A 181 -31.66 -22.97 8.46
CA PRO A 181 -32.61 -21.87 8.43
C PRO A 181 -33.88 -22.39 9.10
N LYS A 182 -34.23 -21.83 10.26
CA LYS A 182 -35.56 -22.05 10.82
C LYS A 182 -36.53 -21.55 9.77
N LEU A 183 -37.13 -22.48 9.04
CA LEU A 183 -38.33 -22.26 8.25
C LEU A 183 -39.47 -22.02 9.24
N GLU A 184 -39.41 -20.92 9.99
CA GLU A 184 -40.60 -20.38 10.59
C GLU A 184 -41.42 -19.87 9.42
N SER A 185 -42.39 -20.69 9.01
CA SER A 185 -43.41 -20.31 8.03
C SER A 185 -44.07 -19.03 8.54
N PHE A 186 -43.71 -17.90 7.94
CA PHE A 186 -44.44 -16.66 8.17
C PHE A 186 -45.90 -16.92 7.82
N PRO A 187 -46.86 -16.65 8.72
CA PRO A 187 -48.27 -16.86 8.41
C PRO A 187 -48.62 -15.97 7.21
N THR A 188 -48.99 -16.61 6.11
CA THR A 188 -49.47 -15.91 4.91
C THR A 188 -50.71 -15.14 5.29
N THR A 189 -50.70 -13.83 5.06
CA THR A 189 -51.78 -12.86 5.38
C THR A 189 -53.05 -13.13 4.56
N ARG A 190 -53.72 -14.27 4.78
CA ARG A 190 -54.96 -14.66 4.09
C ARG A 190 -56.02 -15.29 4.99
N GLU A 191 -56.05 -14.94 6.28
CA GLU A 191 -57.19 -15.26 7.16
C GLU A 191 -57.61 -14.06 8.02
N PHE A 192 -57.88 -12.92 7.38
CA PHE A 192 -58.59 -11.79 8.02
C PHE A 192 -59.82 -11.35 7.21
N GLN A 193 -60.51 -12.31 6.59
CA GLN A 193 -61.79 -12.04 5.95
C GLN A 193 -62.70 -13.27 6.01
N MET A 194 -63.26 -13.53 7.19
CA MET A 194 -64.64 -14.04 7.40
C MET A 194 -64.81 -14.44 8.87
N ARG A 195 -65.17 -13.45 9.69
CA ARG A 195 -66.07 -13.62 10.84
C ARG A 195 -66.71 -12.26 11.08
N SER A 196 -67.79 -12.05 10.34
CA SER A 196 -68.84 -11.10 10.66
C SER A 196 -69.96 -11.85 11.37
#